data_AF-A0A7S2BSB3-F1
#
_entry.id   AF-A0A7S2BSB3-F1
#
_cell.length_a   1.000
_cell.length_b   1.000
_cell.length_c   1.000
_cell.angle_alpha   90.00
_cell.angle_beta   90.00
_cell.angle_gamma   90.00
#
_symmetry.space_group_name_H-M   'P 1'
#
loop_
_entity.id
_entity.type
_entity.pdbx_description
1 polymer ?
#
loop_
_entity_poly.entity_id
_entity_poly.type
_entity_poly.pdbx_seq_one_letter_code
_entity_poly.pdbx_strand_id
1 'polypeptide(L)'
;ATQDRLQETMLGPLEKARAAGGTYDQPWWAKPEAIEVWGPVLEKEDVLILDDFLPQQAVYALAAAVQREKSSMAPGRTDSKLSALGRGDSIAWADAQKVPELGPLIENLNALVGGMMSLPQEAVQARLQRVSAFSDAQLAVFPGDAATDDARYIRHVDNEDGKNGRLLTCTFYLNEGWDTRQHGGELRIFEPDQRTVKADIAPVMNRLAVFFSDSSVPHEVRAARRERSAITIWYLDQEAHNAYHNAEESGQ
;
A
#
# COMPACT_ATOMS: atom_id res chain seq x y z
N ALA A 1 4.74 7.14 21.72
CA ALA A 1 5.60 7.91 20.80
C ALA A 1 5.27 7.63 19.34
N THR A 2 5.36 6.38 18.84
CA THR A 2 5.13 6.05 17.42
C THR A 2 3.66 6.04 17.00
N GLN A 3 2.78 5.46 17.83
CA GLN A 3 1.32 5.56 17.64
C GLN A 3 0.84 7.01 17.77
N ASP A 4 1.45 7.79 18.66
CA ASP A 4 1.11 9.21 18.86
C ASP A 4 1.40 10.00 17.59
N ARG A 5 2.57 9.80 16.94
CA ARG A 5 2.87 10.47 15.66
C ARG A 5 1.89 10.08 14.55
N LEU A 6 1.61 8.78 14.36
CA LEU A 6 0.64 8.32 13.36
C LEU A 6 -0.71 9.02 13.56
N GLN A 7 -1.18 9.11 14.79
CA GLN A 7 -2.44 9.76 15.11
C GLN A 7 -2.36 11.29 14.97
N GLU A 8 -1.29 11.94 15.41
CA GLU A 8 -1.15 13.39 15.44
C GLU A 8 -0.86 13.99 14.06
N THR A 9 -0.08 13.31 13.21
CA THR A 9 0.44 13.90 11.97
C THR A 9 -0.12 13.29 10.70
N MET A 10 -0.61 12.04 10.73
CA MET A 10 -1.09 11.36 9.51
C MET A 10 -2.60 11.13 9.52
N LEU A 11 -3.16 10.56 10.59
CA LEU A 11 -4.60 10.24 10.66
C LEU A 11 -5.45 11.40 11.19
N GLY A 12 -5.08 11.94 12.35
CA GLY A 12 -5.83 12.98 13.07
C GLY A 12 -6.16 14.22 12.23
N PRO A 13 -5.22 14.78 11.45
CA PRO A 13 -5.51 15.93 10.59
C PRO A 13 -6.65 15.68 9.60
N LEU A 14 -6.81 14.44 9.14
CA LEU A 14 -7.79 14.05 8.13
C LEU A 14 -9.14 13.63 8.72
N GLU A 15 -9.24 13.44 10.04
CA GLU A 15 -10.47 12.93 10.68
C GLU A 15 -11.70 13.80 10.40
N LYS A 16 -11.52 15.13 10.40
CA LYS A 16 -12.62 16.07 10.12
C LYS A 16 -13.10 15.92 8.67
N ALA A 17 -12.18 15.86 7.71
CA ALA A 17 -12.52 15.70 6.29
C ALA A 17 -13.18 14.33 6.04
N ARG A 18 -12.64 13.27 6.62
CA ARG A 18 -13.21 11.91 6.57
C ARG A 18 -14.62 11.87 7.16
N ALA A 19 -14.83 12.45 8.34
CA ALA A 19 -16.14 12.48 9.01
C ALA A 19 -17.21 13.27 8.24
N ALA A 20 -16.80 14.26 7.44
CA ALA A 20 -17.70 14.95 6.53
C ALA A 20 -18.18 14.07 5.35
N GLY A 21 -17.55 12.91 5.15
CA GLY A 21 -17.90 11.91 4.16
C GLY A 21 -17.70 12.39 2.73
N GLY A 22 -18.16 11.58 1.78
CA GLY A 22 -18.10 11.86 0.35
C GLY A 22 -19.21 11.10 -0.37
N THR A 23 -19.25 11.24 -1.69
CA THR A 23 -20.10 10.45 -2.57
C THR A 23 -19.22 9.48 -3.37
N TYR A 24 -19.85 8.63 -4.18
CA TYR A 24 -19.12 7.79 -5.13
C TYR A 24 -18.28 8.63 -6.10
N ASP A 25 -18.87 9.69 -6.68
CA ASP A 25 -18.21 10.55 -7.67
C ASP A 25 -17.23 11.56 -7.04
N GLN A 26 -17.36 11.83 -5.74
CA GLN A 26 -16.49 12.72 -4.99
C GLN A 26 -16.20 12.13 -3.61
N PRO A 27 -15.27 11.16 -3.52
CA PRO A 27 -14.90 10.58 -2.24
C PRO A 27 -14.29 11.65 -1.33
N TRP A 28 -14.37 11.43 -0.02
CA TRP A 28 -14.01 12.45 0.98
C TRP A 28 -12.57 12.96 0.80
N TRP A 29 -11.64 12.07 0.41
CA TRP A 29 -10.23 12.38 0.23
C TRP A 29 -9.95 13.19 -1.05
N ALA A 30 -10.87 13.20 -2.01
CA ALA A 30 -10.76 13.96 -3.25
C ALA A 30 -11.32 15.39 -3.14
N LYS A 31 -11.92 15.74 -1.99
CA LYS A 31 -12.45 17.08 -1.77
C LYS A 31 -11.32 18.08 -1.52
N PRO A 32 -11.45 19.35 -1.98
CA PRO A 32 -10.41 20.36 -1.79
C PRO A 32 -9.93 20.50 -0.34
N GLU A 33 -10.85 20.50 0.62
CA GLU A 33 -10.54 20.58 2.05
C GLU A 33 -9.74 19.38 2.58
N ALA A 34 -9.85 18.21 1.95
CA ALA A 34 -9.03 17.06 2.29
C ALA A 34 -7.64 17.19 1.65
N ILE A 35 -7.58 17.61 0.38
CA ILE A 35 -6.34 17.81 -0.38
C ILE A 35 -5.43 18.83 0.31
N GLU A 36 -5.99 19.94 0.78
CA GLU A 36 -5.27 20.97 1.55
C GLU A 36 -4.62 20.41 2.82
N VAL A 37 -5.13 19.29 3.34
CA VAL A 37 -4.59 18.62 4.54
C VAL A 37 -3.61 17.52 4.16
N TRP A 38 -3.99 16.57 3.28
CA TRP A 38 -3.14 15.42 3.02
C TRP A 38 -1.91 15.74 2.16
N GLY A 39 -1.94 16.80 1.34
CA GLY A 39 -0.78 17.22 0.54
C GLY A 39 0.45 17.55 1.41
N PRO A 40 0.33 18.47 2.39
CA PRO A 40 1.38 18.75 3.36
C PRO A 40 1.78 17.55 4.22
N VAL A 41 0.85 16.65 4.54
CA VAL A 41 1.16 15.40 5.27
C VAL A 41 2.08 14.52 4.44
N LEU A 42 1.75 14.28 3.16
CA LEU A 42 2.57 13.46 2.27
C LEU A 42 3.98 14.06 2.09
N GLU A 43 4.09 15.38 1.91
CA GLU A 43 5.38 16.06 1.78
C GLU A 43 6.25 15.93 3.04
N LYS A 44 5.64 16.06 4.22
CA LYS A 44 6.37 16.02 5.49
C LYS A 44 6.71 14.61 5.95
N GLU A 45 5.80 13.66 5.73
CA GLU A 45 5.88 12.33 6.33
C GLU A 45 6.36 11.26 5.35
N ASP A 46 6.42 11.54 4.05
CA ASP A 46 6.68 10.56 2.97
C ASP A 46 5.63 9.43 2.88
N VAL A 47 4.59 9.52 3.72
CA VAL A 47 3.56 8.50 3.94
C VAL A 47 2.22 9.20 4.11
N LEU A 48 1.21 8.72 3.40
CA LEU A 48 -0.18 9.13 3.52
C LEU A 48 -1.06 7.93 3.87
N ILE A 49 -1.88 8.07 4.91
CA ILE A 49 -2.83 7.04 5.34
C ILE A 49 -4.25 7.57 5.16
N LEU A 50 -5.07 6.85 4.40
CA LEU A 50 -6.49 7.17 4.18
C LEU A 50 -7.35 6.01 4.67
N ASP A 51 -8.16 6.25 5.69
CA ASP A 51 -9.22 5.33 6.11
C ASP A 51 -10.49 5.60 5.31
N ASP A 52 -11.35 4.59 5.19
CA ASP A 52 -12.60 4.70 4.44
C ASP A 52 -12.38 5.13 2.98
N PHE A 53 -11.35 4.56 2.33
CA PHE A 53 -10.90 4.99 1.01
C PHE A 53 -11.90 4.65 -0.10
N LEU A 54 -12.51 3.47 -0.04
CA LEU A 54 -13.50 2.98 -1.01
C LEU A 54 -14.91 2.85 -0.40
N PRO A 55 -15.97 2.88 -1.23
CA PRO A 55 -17.31 2.49 -0.82
C PRO A 55 -17.32 1.05 -0.27
N GLN A 56 -18.04 0.83 0.84
CA GLN A 56 -18.04 -0.43 1.58
C GLN A 56 -18.33 -1.67 0.71
N GLN A 57 -19.24 -1.56 -0.27
CA GLN A 57 -19.55 -2.64 -1.19
C GLN A 57 -18.33 -3.09 -2.01
N ALA A 58 -17.51 -2.15 -2.49
CA ALA A 58 -16.30 -2.46 -3.24
C ALA A 58 -15.26 -3.15 -2.36
N VAL A 59 -15.14 -2.74 -1.09
CA VAL A 59 -14.20 -3.36 -0.12
C VAL A 59 -14.54 -4.82 0.13
N TYR A 60 -15.82 -5.14 0.38
CA TYR A 60 -16.25 -6.52 0.59
C TYR A 60 -16.10 -7.37 -0.68
N ALA A 61 -16.37 -6.79 -1.86
CA ALA A 61 -16.17 -7.47 -3.13
C ALA A 61 -14.67 -7.80 -3.35
N LEU A 62 -13.77 -6.86 -3.08
CA LEU A 62 -12.33 -7.08 -3.09
C LEU A 62 -11.89 -8.16 -2.10
N ALA A 63 -12.36 -8.11 -0.86
CA ALA A 63 -12.05 -9.12 0.16
C ALA A 63 -12.48 -10.53 -0.30
N ALA A 64 -13.67 -10.66 -0.86
CA ALA A 64 -14.14 -11.92 -1.43
C ALA A 64 -13.26 -12.37 -2.61
N ALA A 65 -12.85 -11.45 -3.49
CA ALA A 65 -11.98 -11.77 -4.62
C ALA A 65 -10.61 -12.28 -4.18
N VAL A 66 -9.96 -11.65 -3.18
CA VAL A 66 -8.69 -12.13 -2.63
C VAL A 66 -8.83 -13.55 -2.05
N GLN A 67 -9.94 -13.84 -1.38
CA GLN A 67 -10.20 -15.19 -0.87
C GLN A 67 -10.41 -16.22 -1.98
N ARG A 68 -11.06 -15.85 -3.10
CA ARG A 68 -11.20 -16.73 -4.27
C ARG A 68 -9.85 -17.04 -4.94
N GLU A 69 -8.97 -16.06 -5.04
CA GLU A 69 -7.64 -16.23 -5.63
C GLU A 69 -6.66 -16.99 -4.71
N LYS A 70 -6.99 -17.21 -3.44
CA LYS A 70 -6.08 -17.80 -2.46
C LYS A 70 -5.51 -19.16 -2.88
N SER A 71 -6.29 -20.00 -3.57
CA SER A 71 -5.83 -21.31 -4.05
C SER A 71 -4.81 -21.23 -5.19
N SER A 72 -4.73 -20.10 -5.90
CA SER A 72 -3.76 -19.86 -6.98
C SER A 72 -2.48 -19.18 -6.50
N MET A 73 -2.43 -18.75 -5.23
CA MET A 73 -1.30 -18.01 -4.67
C MET A 73 -0.07 -18.91 -4.48
N ALA A 74 1.11 -18.33 -4.70
CA ALA A 74 2.40 -18.96 -4.46
C ALA A 74 3.14 -18.23 -3.32
N PRO A 75 4.09 -18.89 -2.61
CA PRO A 75 4.91 -18.21 -1.62
C PRO A 75 5.60 -16.97 -2.20
N GLY A 76 5.53 -15.85 -1.49
CA GLY A 76 6.18 -14.60 -1.85
C GLY A 76 7.70 -14.79 -1.97
N ARG A 77 8.30 -14.17 -2.99
CA ARG A 77 9.75 -14.20 -3.22
C ARG A 77 10.33 -12.80 -3.12
N THR A 78 11.58 -12.72 -2.69
CA THR A 78 12.40 -11.51 -2.76
C THR A 78 13.29 -11.58 -3.99
N ASP A 79 13.58 -10.43 -4.62
CA ASP A 79 14.49 -10.35 -5.78
C ASP A 79 15.95 -10.72 -5.45
N SER A 80 16.30 -10.76 -4.15
CA SER A 80 17.59 -11.25 -3.70
C SER A 80 17.63 -12.79 -3.68
N LYS A 81 18.66 -13.38 -4.30
CA LYS A 81 18.95 -14.82 -4.32
C LYS A 81 19.11 -15.49 -2.94
N LEU A 82 18.97 -14.73 -1.84
CA LEU A 82 19.39 -15.11 -0.50
C LEU A 82 18.28 -15.29 0.53
N SER A 83 16.98 -15.05 0.23
CA SER A 83 15.97 -15.47 1.21
C SER A 83 14.56 -15.67 0.66
N ALA A 84 14.21 -16.92 0.37
CA ALA A 84 12.84 -17.41 0.58
C ALA A 84 12.38 -17.27 2.06
N LEU A 85 13.29 -16.88 2.97
CA LEU A 85 13.09 -16.63 4.39
C LEU A 85 12.73 -15.16 4.74
N GLY A 86 12.67 -14.26 3.75
CA GLY A 86 12.46 -12.83 4.00
C GLY A 86 11.00 -12.43 4.21
N ARG A 87 10.05 -13.23 3.70
CA ARG A 87 8.62 -12.97 3.77
C ARG A 87 7.84 -14.27 3.87
N GLY A 88 6.75 -14.28 4.64
CA GLY A 88 5.92 -15.46 4.89
C GLY A 88 4.50 -15.37 4.35
N ASP A 89 4.24 -14.49 3.39
CA ASP A 89 2.97 -14.42 2.68
C ASP A 89 2.93 -15.32 1.44
N SER A 90 1.72 -15.64 1.02
CA SER A 90 1.42 -16.14 -0.31
C SER A 90 0.86 -15.01 -1.16
N ILE A 91 1.29 -14.92 -2.41
CA ILE A 91 0.90 -13.86 -3.34
C ILE A 91 0.30 -14.40 -4.64
N ALA A 92 -0.58 -13.61 -5.24
CA ALA A 92 -0.99 -13.73 -6.63
C ALA A 92 -0.94 -12.35 -7.30
N TRP A 93 -0.60 -12.32 -8.58
CA TRP A 93 -0.70 -11.13 -9.41
C TRP A 93 -2.00 -11.17 -10.21
N ALA A 94 -2.65 -10.01 -10.33
CA ALA A 94 -3.88 -9.85 -11.08
C ALA A 94 -4.07 -8.42 -11.56
N ASP A 95 -4.64 -8.29 -12.75
CA ASP A 95 -5.17 -7.05 -13.29
C ASP A 95 -6.71 -7.02 -13.16
N ALA A 96 -7.33 -5.93 -13.62
CA ALA A 96 -8.78 -5.78 -13.61
C ALA A 96 -9.50 -6.67 -14.65
N GLN A 97 -8.78 -7.28 -15.61
CA GLN A 97 -9.39 -8.25 -16.53
C GLN A 97 -9.59 -9.59 -15.84
N LYS A 98 -8.59 -10.06 -15.09
CA LYS A 98 -8.64 -11.29 -14.30
C LYS A 98 -9.50 -11.14 -13.05
N VAL A 99 -9.38 -10.02 -12.34
CA VAL A 99 -10.13 -9.72 -11.11
C VAL A 99 -10.86 -8.38 -11.25
N PRO A 100 -12.08 -8.35 -11.81
CA PRO A 100 -12.83 -7.12 -12.06
C PRO A 100 -13.09 -6.27 -10.81
N GLU A 101 -13.13 -6.88 -9.63
CA GLU A 101 -13.27 -6.15 -8.36
C GLU A 101 -12.11 -5.19 -8.08
N LEU A 102 -10.96 -5.32 -8.75
CA LEU A 102 -9.85 -4.37 -8.69
C LEU A 102 -10.18 -3.02 -9.34
N GLY A 103 -11.16 -2.96 -10.25
CA GLY A 103 -11.50 -1.76 -11.01
C GLY A 103 -11.68 -0.51 -10.14
N PRO A 104 -12.60 -0.51 -9.16
CA PRO A 104 -12.79 0.63 -8.26
C PRO A 104 -11.54 1.04 -7.48
N LEU A 105 -10.71 0.09 -7.05
CA LEU A 105 -9.45 0.40 -6.37
C LEU A 105 -8.48 1.12 -7.31
N ILE A 106 -8.26 0.56 -8.51
CA ILE A 106 -7.35 1.13 -9.50
C ILE A 106 -7.81 2.53 -9.94
N GLU A 107 -9.12 2.72 -10.19
CA GLU A 107 -9.70 4.00 -10.57
C GLU A 107 -9.45 5.08 -9.49
N ASN A 108 -9.75 4.75 -8.23
CA ASN A 108 -9.57 5.68 -7.11
C ASN A 108 -8.08 5.96 -6.83
N LEU A 109 -7.20 4.96 -6.97
CA LEU A 109 -5.75 5.16 -6.85
C LEU A 109 -5.22 6.08 -7.97
N ASN A 110 -5.67 5.91 -9.21
CA ASN A 110 -5.26 6.76 -10.32
C ASN A 110 -5.73 8.21 -10.12
N ALA A 111 -6.95 8.41 -9.63
CA ALA A 111 -7.44 9.74 -9.28
C ALA A 111 -6.63 10.37 -8.13
N LEU A 112 -6.29 9.59 -7.10
CA LEU A 112 -5.46 10.06 -5.98
C LEU A 112 -4.05 10.46 -6.45
N VAL A 113 -3.37 9.61 -7.22
CA VAL A 113 -2.02 9.87 -7.73
C VAL A 113 -2.01 11.03 -8.72
N GLY A 114 -3.01 11.15 -9.60
CA GLY A 114 -3.18 12.32 -10.45
C GLY A 114 -3.36 13.62 -9.63
N GLY A 115 -4.09 13.54 -8.52
CA GLY A 115 -4.20 14.61 -7.54
C GLY A 115 -2.86 14.96 -6.88
N MET A 116 -2.08 13.96 -6.48
CA MET A 116 -0.74 14.14 -5.90
C MET A 116 0.22 14.84 -6.87
N MET A 117 0.17 14.49 -8.16
CA MET A 117 0.98 15.13 -9.20
C MET A 117 0.58 16.58 -9.47
N SER A 118 -0.64 16.98 -9.07
CA SER A 118 -1.17 18.34 -9.23
C SER A 118 -1.08 19.19 -7.96
N LEU A 119 -0.50 18.65 -6.88
CA LEU A 119 -0.31 19.36 -5.62
C LEU A 119 0.67 20.53 -5.76
N PRO A 120 0.53 21.63 -5.01
CA PRO A 120 1.49 22.73 -5.02
C PRO A 120 2.84 22.38 -4.36
N GLN A 121 2.96 21.25 -3.66
CA GLN A 121 4.19 20.79 -3.01
C GLN A 121 5.24 20.34 -4.04
N GLU A 122 6.20 21.22 -4.36
CA GLU A 122 7.25 20.97 -5.35
C GLU A 122 8.06 19.70 -5.05
N ALA A 123 8.31 19.40 -3.76
CA ALA A 123 9.06 18.21 -3.36
C ALA A 123 8.30 16.92 -3.71
N VAL A 124 6.98 16.91 -3.57
CA VAL A 124 6.12 15.78 -3.98
C VAL A 124 6.08 15.67 -5.50
N GLN A 125 5.84 16.77 -6.20
CA GLN A 125 5.84 16.79 -7.67
C GLN A 125 7.14 16.27 -8.25
N ALA A 126 8.29 16.72 -7.74
CA ALA A 126 9.61 16.30 -8.23
C ALA A 126 9.84 14.79 -8.12
N ARG A 127 9.23 14.13 -7.13
CA ARG A 127 9.32 12.67 -6.95
C ARG A 127 8.34 11.92 -7.84
N LEU A 128 7.17 12.50 -8.12
CA LEU A 128 6.11 11.88 -8.91
C LEU A 128 6.15 12.24 -10.41
N GLN A 129 6.95 13.21 -10.84
CA GLN A 129 7.02 13.65 -12.24
C GLN A 129 7.38 12.53 -13.24
N ARG A 130 7.98 11.44 -12.75
CA ARG A 130 8.37 10.27 -13.55
C ARG A 130 7.30 9.18 -13.60
N VAL A 131 6.24 9.29 -12.80
CA VAL A 131 5.14 8.31 -12.81
C VAL A 131 4.47 8.34 -14.17
N SER A 132 4.45 7.20 -14.86
CA SER A 132 3.79 7.06 -16.15
C SER A 132 2.91 5.82 -16.27
N ALA A 133 3.03 4.86 -15.34
CA ALA A 133 2.20 3.66 -15.29
C ALA A 133 2.07 3.10 -13.87
N PHE A 134 1.36 1.99 -13.73
CA PHE A 134 1.26 1.20 -12.52
C PHE A 134 1.39 -0.29 -12.83
N SER A 135 1.80 -1.09 -11.85
CA SER A 135 1.91 -2.55 -11.95
C SER A 135 0.55 -3.23 -11.87
N ASP A 136 0.51 -4.53 -12.18
CA ASP A 136 -0.58 -5.39 -11.69
C ASP A 136 -0.68 -5.34 -10.16
N ALA A 137 -1.85 -5.70 -9.65
CA ALA A 137 -2.09 -5.78 -8.23
C ALA A 137 -1.47 -7.06 -7.66
N GLN A 138 -0.57 -6.90 -6.69
CA GLN A 138 -0.11 -7.99 -5.84
C GLN A 138 -1.14 -8.22 -4.73
N LEU A 139 -1.89 -9.31 -4.84
CA LEU A 139 -2.75 -9.82 -3.77
C LEU A 139 -1.87 -10.61 -2.81
N ALA A 140 -1.78 -10.20 -1.54
CA ALA A 140 -0.93 -10.85 -0.55
C ALA A 140 -1.75 -11.35 0.65
N VAL A 141 -1.49 -12.58 1.10
CA VAL A 141 -2.10 -13.19 2.28
C VAL A 141 -1.00 -13.76 3.18
N PHE A 142 -0.83 -13.18 4.37
CA PHE A 142 -0.05 -13.78 5.45
C PHE A 142 -0.97 -14.74 6.23
N PRO A 143 -0.56 -15.99 6.49
CA PRO A 143 -1.44 -17.02 7.04
C PRO A 143 -1.73 -16.87 8.54
N GLY A 144 -1.04 -15.97 9.24
CA GLY A 144 -1.10 -15.89 10.70
C GLY A 144 -0.49 -17.11 11.38
N ASP A 145 -0.92 -17.38 12.62
CA ASP A 145 -0.44 -18.52 13.42
C ASP A 145 -0.85 -19.89 12.84
N ALA A 146 -1.69 -19.91 11.80
CA ALA A 146 -2.27 -21.14 11.25
C ALA A 146 -1.31 -21.97 10.38
N ALA A 147 -0.21 -21.38 9.87
CA ALA A 147 0.63 -22.09 8.88
C ALA A 147 2.15 -21.96 9.05
N THR A 148 2.68 -20.88 9.66
CA THR A 148 4.13 -20.72 9.85
C THR A 148 4.45 -19.85 11.07
N ASP A 149 5.62 -20.04 11.66
CA ASP A 149 6.16 -19.16 12.72
C ASP A 149 6.59 -17.77 12.19
N ASP A 150 6.40 -17.49 10.90
CA ASP A 150 6.97 -16.33 10.20
C ASP A 150 5.95 -15.64 9.27
N ALA A 151 4.71 -15.44 9.69
CA ALA A 151 3.72 -14.59 8.98
C ALA A 151 4.09 -13.09 9.04
N ARG A 152 5.26 -12.74 8.50
CA ARG A 152 5.91 -11.42 8.53
C ARG A 152 6.68 -11.15 7.24
N TYR A 153 7.12 -9.90 7.05
CA TYR A 153 8.10 -9.52 6.02
C TYR A 153 9.19 -8.72 6.71
N ILE A 154 10.44 -9.19 6.63
CA ILE A 154 11.61 -8.47 7.13
C ILE A 154 11.70 -7.06 6.57
N ARG A 155 12.44 -6.20 7.27
CA ARG A 155 12.72 -4.84 6.83
C ARG A 155 13.33 -4.80 5.43
N HIS A 156 12.79 -3.93 4.58
CA HIS A 156 13.24 -3.69 3.22
C HIS A 156 12.89 -2.27 2.75
N VAL A 157 13.35 -1.94 1.55
CA VAL A 157 12.97 -0.77 0.77
C VAL A 157 12.44 -1.27 -0.57
N ASP A 158 11.29 -0.77 -1.03
CA ASP A 158 10.63 -1.29 -2.24
C ASP A 158 11.44 -1.06 -3.53
N ASN A 159 12.24 0.02 -3.54
CA ASN A 159 13.18 0.39 -4.59
C ASN A 159 14.55 0.72 -3.97
N GLU A 160 15.17 -0.27 -3.31
CA GLU A 160 16.42 -0.11 -2.55
C GLU A 160 17.56 0.53 -3.37
N ASP A 161 17.76 0.09 -4.61
CA ASP A 161 18.84 0.55 -5.49
C ASP A 161 18.44 1.71 -6.41
N GLY A 162 17.17 2.14 -6.40
CA GLY A 162 16.64 3.11 -7.37
C GLY A 162 16.51 2.56 -8.80
N LYS A 163 16.66 1.25 -9.01
CA LYS A 163 16.81 0.62 -10.33
C LYS A 163 15.59 -0.14 -10.84
N ASN A 164 14.60 -0.41 -9.98
CA ASN A 164 13.40 -1.14 -10.40
C ASN A 164 12.25 -0.22 -10.85
N GLY A 165 12.50 1.09 -10.86
CA GLY A 165 11.60 2.15 -11.32
C GLY A 165 10.30 2.32 -10.53
N ARG A 166 10.11 1.65 -9.39
CA ARG A 166 9.00 1.93 -8.47
C ARG A 166 9.19 3.29 -7.80
N LEU A 167 8.16 4.11 -7.85
CA LEU A 167 8.16 5.49 -7.32
C LEU A 167 7.25 5.63 -6.11
N LEU A 168 6.07 5.02 -6.18
CA LEU A 168 5.04 5.10 -5.15
C LEU A 168 4.44 3.72 -4.90
N THR A 169 4.32 3.34 -3.64
CA THR A 169 3.70 2.10 -3.20
C THR A 169 2.34 2.41 -2.60
N CYS A 170 1.29 1.78 -3.14
CA CYS A 170 -0.09 1.88 -2.65
C CYS A 170 -0.53 0.53 -2.10
N THR A 171 -0.68 0.40 -0.78
CA THR A 171 -1.10 -0.83 -0.10
C THR A 171 -2.47 -0.65 0.55
N PHE A 172 -3.45 -1.44 0.10
CA PHE A 172 -4.84 -1.42 0.57
C PHE A 172 -5.15 -2.65 1.44
N TYR A 173 -5.78 -2.42 2.59
CA TYR A 173 -6.02 -3.47 3.60
C TYR A 173 -7.48 -3.93 3.66
N LEU A 174 -7.68 -5.23 3.89
CA LEU A 174 -8.97 -5.91 3.79
C LEU A 174 -9.40 -6.60 5.10
N ASN A 175 -8.79 -6.24 6.24
CA ASN A 175 -8.88 -7.05 7.46
C ASN A 175 -9.91 -6.50 8.45
N GLU A 176 -11.12 -7.06 8.42
CA GLU A 176 -12.24 -6.65 9.27
C GLU A 176 -11.97 -6.96 10.75
N GLY A 177 -12.30 -6.02 11.65
CA GLY A 177 -12.13 -6.22 13.10
C GLY A 177 -10.69 -6.50 13.52
N TRP A 178 -9.70 -5.83 12.93
CA TRP A 178 -8.28 -6.03 13.27
C TRP A 178 -7.90 -5.29 14.57
N ASP A 179 -7.61 -6.04 15.64
CA ASP A 179 -6.96 -5.53 16.86
C ASP A 179 -5.46 -5.86 16.85
N THR A 180 -4.59 -4.86 16.72
CA THR A 180 -3.14 -5.07 16.67
C THR A 180 -2.56 -5.62 17.97
N ARG A 181 -3.22 -5.40 19.13
CA ARG A 181 -2.77 -5.97 20.40
C ARG A 181 -2.90 -7.49 20.44
N GLN A 182 -3.88 -8.04 19.71
CA GLN A 182 -4.14 -9.46 19.65
C GLN A 182 -3.53 -10.09 18.39
N HIS A 183 -3.64 -9.41 17.26
CA HIS A 183 -3.33 -9.96 15.95
C HIS A 183 -1.95 -9.52 15.40
N GLY A 184 -1.29 -8.51 15.97
CA GLY A 184 -0.04 -7.97 15.43
C GLY A 184 -0.18 -7.44 14.00
N GLY A 185 0.73 -7.82 13.10
CA GLY A 185 0.60 -7.62 11.65
C GLY A 185 0.75 -6.18 11.16
N GLU A 186 1.21 -5.26 11.99
CA GLU A 186 1.37 -3.85 11.60
C GLU A 186 2.40 -3.69 10.46
N LEU A 187 2.13 -2.79 9.54
CA LEU A 187 3.17 -2.25 8.67
C LEU A 187 3.97 -1.25 9.49
N ARG A 188 5.21 -1.60 9.84
CA ARG A 188 6.12 -0.75 10.57
C ARG A 188 6.98 0.03 9.60
N ILE A 189 6.88 1.36 9.66
CA ILE A 189 7.70 2.30 8.90
C ILE A 189 8.85 2.78 9.79
N PHE A 190 10.05 2.84 9.23
CA PHE A 190 11.23 3.42 9.85
C PHE A 190 11.54 4.78 9.23
N GLU A 191 12.29 5.60 9.97
CA GLU A 191 12.97 6.74 9.39
C GLU A 191 14.08 6.27 8.42
N PRO A 192 14.62 7.16 7.56
CA PRO A 192 15.67 6.81 6.61
C PRO A 192 16.94 6.22 7.25
N ASP A 193 17.14 6.43 8.56
CA ASP A 193 18.23 5.81 9.33
C ASP A 193 18.07 4.29 9.52
N GLN A 194 16.93 3.72 9.10
CA GLN A 194 16.50 2.33 9.23
C GLN A 194 16.49 1.80 10.66
N ARG A 195 16.52 2.66 11.68
CA ARG A 195 16.63 2.29 13.10
C ARG A 195 15.47 2.86 13.89
N THR A 196 15.14 4.12 13.66
CA THR A 196 14.09 4.84 14.37
C THR A 196 12.74 4.44 13.78
N VAL A 197 11.83 3.95 14.62
CA VAL A 197 10.47 3.66 14.17
C VAL A 197 9.73 4.98 13.96
N LYS A 198 9.20 5.17 12.75
CA LYS A 198 8.39 6.34 12.36
C LYS A 198 6.93 6.13 12.73
N ALA A 199 6.35 5.00 12.34
CA ALA A 199 4.95 4.67 12.58
C ALA A 199 4.70 3.15 12.53
N ASP A 200 3.70 2.69 13.30
CA ASP A 200 3.15 1.33 13.20
C ASP A 200 1.71 1.42 12.67
N ILE A 201 1.50 1.05 11.40
CA ILE A 201 0.21 1.18 10.71
C ILE A 201 -0.57 -0.13 10.85
N ALA A 202 -1.70 -0.09 11.54
CA ALA A 202 -2.61 -1.23 11.64
C ALA A 202 -3.22 -1.55 10.26
N PRO A 203 -3.24 -2.83 9.82
CA PRO A 203 -3.79 -3.24 8.53
C PRO A 203 -5.33 -3.37 8.58
N VAL A 204 -6.02 -2.35 9.10
CA VAL A 204 -7.48 -2.36 9.27
C VAL A 204 -8.19 -2.31 7.91
N MET A 205 -9.37 -2.92 7.81
CA MET A 205 -10.18 -2.91 6.60
C MET A 205 -10.43 -1.49 6.07
N ASN A 206 -10.39 -1.32 4.75
CA ASN A 206 -10.62 -0.07 4.02
C ASN A 206 -9.60 1.05 4.32
N ARG A 207 -8.43 0.69 4.85
CA ARG A 207 -7.28 1.58 4.95
C ARG A 207 -6.39 1.45 3.72
N LEU A 208 -6.05 2.58 3.13
CA LEU A 208 -4.99 2.74 2.16
C LEU A 208 -3.77 3.35 2.83
N ALA A 209 -2.60 2.73 2.66
CA ALA A 209 -1.30 3.32 2.94
C ALA A 209 -0.59 3.62 1.61
N VAL A 210 -0.23 4.87 1.40
CA VAL A 210 0.54 5.34 0.25
C VAL A 210 1.88 5.86 0.76
N PHE A 211 2.98 5.43 0.17
CA PHE A 211 4.31 5.90 0.55
C PHE A 211 5.29 5.80 -0.61
N PHE A 212 6.31 6.64 -0.61
CA PHE A 212 7.34 6.59 -1.64
C PHE A 212 8.14 5.29 -1.56
N SER A 213 8.44 4.70 -2.71
CA SER A 213 9.09 3.37 -2.77
C SER A 213 10.60 3.42 -2.51
N ASP A 214 11.21 4.61 -2.43
CA ASP A 214 12.66 4.78 -2.26
C ASP A 214 13.12 4.66 -0.78
N SER A 215 14.41 4.90 -0.55
CA SER A 215 15.06 4.75 0.76
C SER A 215 14.57 5.73 1.84
N SER A 216 13.66 6.65 1.53
CA SER A 216 13.01 7.48 2.55
C SER A 216 11.99 6.70 3.38
N VAL A 217 11.51 5.54 2.91
CA VAL A 217 10.50 4.73 3.60
C VAL A 217 10.92 3.25 3.77
N PRO A 218 11.98 2.94 4.54
CA PRO A 218 12.27 1.56 4.93
C PRO A 218 11.13 1.02 5.79
N HIS A 219 10.70 -0.21 5.55
CA HIS A 219 9.54 -0.76 6.25
C HIS A 219 9.58 -2.29 6.40
N GLU A 220 8.82 -2.81 7.36
CA GLU A 220 8.65 -4.25 7.61
C GLU A 220 7.18 -4.57 7.90
N VAL A 221 6.74 -5.79 7.61
CA VAL A 221 5.46 -6.30 8.10
C VAL A 221 5.74 -7.09 9.36
N ARG A 222 5.24 -6.62 10.50
CA ARG A 222 5.36 -7.33 11.78
C ARG A 222 4.60 -8.66 11.72
N ALA A 223 5.00 -9.61 12.55
CA ALA A 223 4.35 -10.91 12.61
C ALA A 223 2.84 -10.76 12.87
N ALA A 224 2.05 -11.28 11.94
CA ALA A 224 0.61 -11.40 12.06
C ALA A 224 0.26 -12.73 12.74
N ARG A 225 -0.69 -12.71 13.67
CA ARG A 225 -1.22 -13.91 14.35
C ARG A 225 -2.53 -14.40 13.76
N ARG A 226 -3.18 -13.54 12.99
CA ARG A 226 -4.38 -13.82 12.22
C ARG A 226 -4.07 -13.67 10.74
N GLU A 227 -4.84 -14.33 9.89
CA GLU A 227 -4.77 -14.13 8.45
C GLU A 227 -4.87 -12.64 8.10
N ARG A 228 -3.86 -12.13 7.38
CA ARG A 228 -3.72 -10.73 7.00
C ARG A 228 -3.64 -10.61 5.49
N SER A 229 -4.66 -10.02 4.90
CA SER A 229 -4.77 -9.74 3.47
C SER A 229 -4.46 -8.26 3.16
N ALA A 230 -3.74 -8.05 2.06
CA ALA A 230 -3.49 -6.73 1.49
C ALA A 230 -3.44 -6.83 -0.04
N ILE A 231 -3.68 -5.69 -0.70
CA ILE A 231 -3.48 -5.51 -2.13
C ILE A 231 -2.46 -4.40 -2.32
N THR A 232 -1.37 -4.65 -3.03
CA THR A 232 -0.34 -3.64 -3.31
C THR A 232 -0.23 -3.38 -4.81
N ILE A 233 -0.24 -2.10 -5.19
CA ILE A 233 0.02 -1.62 -6.55
C ILE A 233 1.16 -0.61 -6.47
N TRP A 234 2.14 -0.73 -7.37
CA TRP A 234 3.24 0.22 -7.49
C TRP A 234 3.04 1.12 -8.69
N TYR A 235 3.25 2.42 -8.52
CA TYR A 235 3.37 3.37 -9.62
C TYR A 235 4.82 3.45 -10.08
N LEU A 236 5.02 3.36 -11.38
CA LEU A 236 6.30 3.10 -12.03
C LEU A 236 6.72 4.26 -12.92
N ASP A 237 8.03 4.39 -13.13
CA ASP A 237 8.55 5.13 -14.26
C ASP A 237 8.39 4.38 -15.59
N GLN A 238 8.60 5.11 -16.69
CA GLN A 238 8.41 4.60 -18.05
C GLN A 238 9.33 3.42 -18.38
N GLU A 239 10.56 3.43 -17.87
CA GLU A 239 11.54 2.38 -18.17
C GLU A 239 11.13 1.06 -17.50
N ALA A 240 10.73 1.12 -16.22
CA ALA A 240 10.22 -0.04 -15.51
C ALA A 240 8.91 -0.55 -16.09
N HIS A 241 8.01 0.34 -16.53
CA HIS A 241 6.78 -0.08 -17.20
C HIS A 241 7.05 -0.86 -18.49
N ASN A 242 7.96 -0.37 -19.33
CA ASN A 242 8.35 -1.06 -20.56
C ASN A 242 8.99 -2.41 -20.25
N ALA A 243 9.83 -2.48 -19.21
CA ALA A 243 10.46 -3.74 -18.78
C ALA A 243 9.43 -4.76 -18.28
N TYR A 244 8.41 -4.32 -17.54
CA TYR A 244 7.33 -5.16 -17.03
C TYR A 244 6.56 -5.85 -18.16
N HIS A 245 6.11 -5.09 -19.16
CA HIS A 245 5.36 -5.67 -20.30
C HIS A 245 6.22 -6.58 -21.19
N ASN A 246 7.48 -6.23 -21.41
CA ASN A 246 8.39 -7.09 -22.18
C ASN A 246 8.67 -8.44 -21.50
N ALA A 247 8.67 -8.48 -20.15
CA ALA A 247 8.83 -9.73 -19.40
C ALA A 247 7.59 -10.63 -19.55
N GLU A 248 6.39 -10.06 -19.47
CA GLU A 248 5.14 -10.81 -19.66
C GLU A 248 4.99 -11.37 -21.08
N GLU A 249 5.34 -10.59 -22.11
CA GLU A 249 5.31 -11.05 -23.51
C GLU A 249 6.36 -12.13 -23.81
N SER A 250 7.46 -12.16 -23.06
CA SER A 250 8.53 -13.15 -23.23
C SER A 250 8.35 -14.42 -22.38
N GLY A 251 7.33 -14.46 -21.52
CA GLY A 251 7.01 -15.63 -20.68
C GLY A 251 8.11 -15.99 -19.67
N GLN A 252 8.90 -15.02 -19.22
CA GLN A 252 9.98 -15.18 -18.23
C GLN A 252 9.55 -14.77 -16.83
#